data_AF-A0A932ASL4-F1
#
_entry.id   AF-A0A932ASL4-F1
#
_cell.length_a   1.000
_cell.length_b   1.000
_cell.length_c   1.000
_cell.angle_alpha   90.00
_cell.angle_beta   90.00
_cell.angle_gamma   90.00
#
_symmetry.space_group_name_H-M   'P 1'
#
loop_
_entity.id
_entity.type
_entity.pdbx_description
1 polymer ?
#
loop_
_entity_poly.entity_id
_entity_poly.type
_entity_poly.pdbx_seq_one_letter_code
_entity_poly.pdbx_strand_id
1 'polypeptide(L)'
;MSKNIALTLACGDYESTRPLLEGKVQADGIDLTILTKMDSATRHWRFLRNGEFDLAEVSGSSYLAAHDNNWPFRAIPVFLHRRFRHGFMFINTTKGIKKPADLIGRKVGVKTLMTTAVLWMRGLLAHEYNVPLQSIEWFSEINNDVDVSLPKDLKLTEMPDDKSVESMLAEGELDAVLHSDLIKPFLAKDPRVARLLPDHKAEEIAYYKKTGIFPIMHVLGLRQAVVEQYPWVAINLFKAFEEAKAVAMQRMQNPRIVPLAWYRDACEEQETILGPDPWEYGLTDNNRKNLETLIGYSHEQGLIKQKPAVDDLFLNVSQGRKRGSEFRI
;
A
#
# COMPACT_ATOMS: atom_id res chain seq x y z
N MET A 1 35.19 16.37 11.62
CA MET A 1 34.01 16.05 10.79
C MET A 1 32.91 15.59 11.73
N SER A 2 31.74 16.24 11.72
CA SER A 2 30.58 15.75 12.46
C SER A 2 30.21 14.36 11.94
N LYS A 3 29.91 13.42 12.83
CA LYS A 3 29.49 12.07 12.43
C LYS A 3 28.07 12.11 11.85
N ASN A 4 27.80 11.31 10.82
CA ASN A 4 26.44 11.04 10.36
C ASN A 4 25.59 10.48 11.50
N ILE A 5 24.29 10.73 11.48
CA ILE A 5 23.37 10.11 12.43
C ILE A 5 23.02 8.70 11.96
N ALA A 6 22.98 7.73 12.87
CA ALA A 6 22.57 6.37 12.55
C ALA A 6 21.04 6.26 12.67
N LEU A 7 20.36 5.82 11.61
CA LEU A 7 18.93 5.56 11.60
C LEU A 7 18.62 4.16 11.07
N THR A 8 17.56 3.56 11.59
CA THR A 8 17.02 2.28 11.12
C THR A 8 15.82 2.48 10.20
N LEU A 9 15.79 1.75 9.08
CA LEU A 9 14.67 1.71 8.15
C LEU A 9 14.19 0.27 7.98
N ALA A 10 12.92 0.00 8.33
CA ALA A 10 12.28 -1.26 7.95
C ALA A 10 11.42 -1.07 6.69
N CYS A 11 11.64 -1.87 5.64
CA CYS A 11 10.84 -1.79 4.40
C CYS A 11 10.83 -3.12 3.65
N GLY A 12 10.07 -3.22 2.56
CA GLY A 12 10.16 -4.35 1.63
C GLY A 12 11.48 -4.36 0.87
N ASP A 13 11.87 -5.54 0.37
CA ASP A 13 12.99 -5.70 -0.56
C ASP A 13 12.52 -5.41 -2.00
N TYR A 14 12.57 -4.14 -2.39
CA TYR A 14 12.15 -3.68 -3.72
C TYR A 14 13.33 -3.20 -4.55
N GLU A 15 13.20 -3.29 -5.88
CA GLU A 15 14.20 -2.70 -6.78
C GLU A 15 14.35 -1.18 -6.58
N SER A 16 13.28 -0.46 -6.26
CA SER A 16 13.30 0.99 -5.99
C SER A 16 14.07 1.37 -4.72
N THR A 17 14.19 0.46 -3.75
CA THR A 17 14.95 0.67 -2.51
C THR A 17 16.35 0.05 -2.55
N ARG A 18 16.61 -0.85 -3.51
CA ARG A 18 17.89 -1.58 -3.65
C ARG A 18 19.11 -0.66 -3.74
N PRO A 19 19.10 0.50 -4.45
CA PRO A 19 20.25 1.40 -4.47
C PRO A 19 20.64 1.96 -3.09
N LEU A 20 19.67 2.16 -2.19
CA LEU A 20 19.94 2.55 -0.79
C LEU A 20 20.54 1.37 -0.02
N LEU A 21 19.96 0.17 -0.18
CA LEU A 21 20.41 -1.05 0.48
C LEU A 21 21.85 -1.43 0.11
N GLU A 22 22.22 -1.24 -1.15
CA GLU A 22 23.56 -1.52 -1.68
C GLU A 22 24.55 -0.36 -1.47
N GLY A 23 24.12 0.76 -0.88
CA GLY A 23 24.95 1.95 -0.65
C GLY A 23 25.33 2.72 -1.92
N LYS A 24 24.66 2.47 -3.06
CA LYS A 24 24.84 3.22 -4.31
C LYS A 24 24.27 4.63 -4.23
N VAL A 25 23.21 4.80 -3.43
CA VAL A 25 22.62 6.08 -3.07
C VAL A 25 22.67 6.18 -1.55
N GLN A 26 23.03 7.35 -1.03
CA GLN A 26 23.10 7.61 0.41
C GLN A 26 22.37 8.90 0.73
N ALA A 27 21.66 8.94 1.86
CA ALA A 27 21.02 10.16 2.32
C ALA A 27 22.05 11.06 3.02
N ASP A 28 22.14 12.33 2.60
CA ASP A 28 23.08 13.29 3.16
C ASP A 28 22.97 13.37 4.69
N GLY A 29 24.09 13.11 5.38
CA GLY A 29 24.19 13.17 6.84
C GLY A 29 23.58 11.98 7.60
N ILE A 30 23.10 10.94 6.92
CA ILE A 30 22.43 9.78 7.53
C ILE A 30 23.16 8.50 7.15
N ASP A 31 23.46 7.68 8.15
CA ASP A 31 23.86 6.29 8.00
C ASP A 31 22.63 5.39 8.20
N LEU A 32 22.11 4.81 7.12
CA LEU A 32 20.87 4.04 7.11
C LEU A 32 21.12 2.54 7.24
N THR A 33 20.66 1.94 8.34
CA THR A 33 20.57 0.49 8.49
C THR A 33 19.21 0.01 7.97
N ILE A 34 19.20 -0.73 6.85
CA ILE A 34 17.97 -1.15 6.17
C ILE A 34 17.63 -2.62 6.49
N LEU A 35 16.41 -2.85 6.96
CA LEU A 35 15.89 -4.14 7.42
C LEU A 35 14.76 -4.61 6.50
N THR A 36 15.00 -5.65 5.69
CA THR A 36 14.06 -6.13 4.66
C THR A 36 13.46 -7.51 4.89
N LYS A 37 13.88 -8.21 5.96
CA LYS A 37 13.52 -9.62 6.20
C LYS A 37 12.16 -9.85 6.90
N MET A 38 11.36 -8.79 7.07
CA MET A 38 10.05 -8.87 7.72
C MET A 38 8.94 -8.84 6.69
N ASP A 39 7.88 -9.61 6.92
CA ASP A 39 6.63 -9.40 6.19
C ASP A 39 5.99 -8.05 6.56
N SER A 40 5.00 -7.63 5.77
CA SER A 40 4.36 -6.31 5.95
C SER A 40 3.61 -6.20 7.28
N ALA A 41 2.89 -7.24 7.73
CA ALA A 41 2.10 -7.19 8.96
C ALA A 41 3.03 -7.08 10.18
N THR A 42 4.05 -7.94 10.25
CA THR A 42 5.09 -7.89 11.29
C THR A 42 5.77 -6.54 11.34
N ARG A 43 6.15 -5.97 10.19
CA ARG A 43 6.79 -4.65 10.11
C ARG A 43 5.89 -3.53 10.63
N HIS A 44 4.63 -3.47 10.16
CA HIS A 44 3.69 -2.42 10.56
C HIS A 44 3.40 -2.47 12.05
N TRP A 45 3.19 -3.68 12.59
CA TRP A 45 2.94 -3.89 14.01
C TRP A 45 4.12 -3.43 14.88
N ARG A 46 5.35 -3.88 14.57
CA ARG A 46 6.57 -3.51 15.32
C ARG A 46 6.86 -2.00 15.25
N PHE A 47 6.58 -1.37 14.12
CA PHE A 47 6.75 0.07 13.98
C PHE A 47 5.68 0.86 14.75
N LEU A 48 4.40 0.63 14.46
CA LEU A 48 3.31 1.45 14.98
C LEU A 48 3.03 1.21 16.47
N ARG A 49 3.19 -0.02 16.97
CA ARG A 49 2.93 -0.32 18.40
C ARG A 49 4.14 -0.13 19.30
N ASN A 50 5.32 -0.51 18.84
CA ASN A 50 6.51 -0.56 19.69
C ASN A 50 7.55 0.52 19.34
N GLY A 51 7.41 1.23 18.21
CA GLY A 51 8.38 2.23 17.78
C GLY A 51 9.78 1.67 17.59
N GLU A 52 9.89 0.40 17.18
CA GLU A 52 11.16 -0.35 17.14
C GLU A 52 12.15 0.12 16.09
N PHE A 53 11.71 0.95 15.14
CA PHE A 53 12.54 1.50 14.07
C PHE A 53 12.38 3.01 14.00
N ASP A 54 13.40 3.70 13.51
CA ASP A 54 13.33 5.16 13.28
C ASP A 54 12.39 5.49 12.13
N LEU A 55 12.44 4.67 11.08
CA LEU A 55 11.70 4.80 9.84
C LEU A 55 11.09 3.45 9.47
N ALA A 56 9.89 3.45 8.87
CA ALA A 56 9.32 2.24 8.29
C ALA A 56 8.47 2.53 7.07
N GLU A 57 8.42 1.58 6.15
CA GLU A 57 7.32 1.46 5.21
C GLU A 57 6.04 1.02 5.96
N VAL A 58 4.96 1.81 5.84
CA VAL A 58 3.72 1.60 6.60
C VAL A 58 2.51 1.57 5.68
N SER A 59 1.60 0.63 5.92
CA SER A 59 0.22 0.63 5.39
C SER A 59 -0.40 2.03 5.50
N GLY A 60 -0.72 2.66 4.38
CA GLY A 60 -1.37 3.98 4.34
C GLY A 60 -2.67 4.03 5.16
N SER A 61 -3.48 2.98 5.14
CA SER A 61 -4.68 2.87 5.97
C SER A 61 -4.36 2.83 7.47
N SER A 62 -3.36 2.03 7.87
CA SER A 62 -2.91 1.97 9.27
C SER A 62 -2.29 3.30 9.72
N TYR A 63 -1.57 3.99 8.83
CA TYR A 63 -1.03 5.32 9.07
C TYR A 63 -2.12 6.36 9.30
N LEU A 64 -3.17 6.37 8.48
CA LEU A 64 -4.33 7.25 8.66
C LEU A 64 -5.01 7.02 10.02
N ALA A 65 -5.23 5.76 10.40
CA ALA A 65 -5.80 5.41 11.70
C ALA A 65 -4.91 5.84 12.88
N ALA A 66 -3.59 5.61 12.77
CA ALA A 66 -2.62 6.05 13.78
C ALA A 66 -2.60 7.58 13.91
N HIS A 67 -2.68 8.30 12.79
CA HIS A 67 -2.77 9.76 12.76
C HIS A 67 -4.06 10.28 13.42
N ASP A 68 -5.22 9.71 13.08
CA ASP A 68 -6.53 10.07 13.67
C ASP A 68 -6.55 9.83 15.20
N ASN A 69 -5.78 8.85 15.68
CA ASN A 69 -5.59 8.58 17.11
C ASN A 69 -4.42 9.37 17.75
N ASN A 70 -3.82 10.33 17.06
CA ASN A 70 -2.70 11.16 17.53
C ASN A 70 -1.46 10.37 17.98
N TRP A 71 -1.19 9.22 17.34
CA TRP A 71 0.03 8.47 17.62
C TRP A 71 1.27 9.25 17.15
N PRO A 72 2.44 9.10 17.81
CA PRO A 72 3.62 9.94 17.60
C PRO A 72 4.43 9.54 16.36
N PHE A 73 3.75 9.45 15.21
CA PHE A 73 4.35 9.16 13.92
C PHE A 73 4.04 10.28 12.92
N ARG A 74 4.96 10.46 11.99
CA ARG A 74 4.82 11.36 10.83
C ARG A 74 5.13 10.59 9.57
N ALA A 75 4.77 11.12 8.41
CA ALA A 75 5.13 10.53 7.13
C ALA A 75 5.80 11.56 6.22
N ILE A 76 6.64 11.09 5.31
CA ILE A 76 7.02 11.85 4.11
C ILE A 76 6.30 11.24 2.90
N PRO A 77 6.06 12.01 1.82
CA PRO A 77 5.29 11.53 0.67
C PRO A 77 6.13 10.63 -0.25
N VAL A 78 6.74 9.58 0.32
CA VAL A 78 7.45 8.50 -0.39
C VAL A 78 6.54 7.27 -0.36
N PHE A 79 6.16 6.80 -1.55
CA PHE A 79 5.13 5.77 -1.73
C PHE A 79 5.76 4.46 -2.21
N LEU A 80 6.38 3.72 -1.28
CA LEU A 80 7.21 2.55 -1.60
C LEU A 80 6.44 1.39 -2.26
N HIS A 81 5.13 1.34 -2.05
CA HIS A 81 4.27 0.32 -2.64
C HIS A 81 3.04 0.95 -3.27
N ARG A 82 2.86 0.68 -4.57
CA ARG A 82 1.65 0.94 -5.35
C ARG A 82 1.22 -0.34 -6.04
N ARG A 83 -0.09 -0.56 -6.17
CA ARG A 83 -0.61 -1.75 -6.84
C ARG A 83 -2.09 -1.61 -7.16
N PHE A 84 -2.53 -2.05 -8.33
CA PHE A 84 -3.95 -2.26 -8.55
C PHE A 84 -4.48 -3.47 -7.76
N ARG A 85 -5.75 -3.43 -7.34
CA ARG A 85 -6.31 -4.44 -6.44
C ARG A 85 -7.47 -5.25 -7.01
N HIS A 86 -7.83 -5.02 -8.28
CA HIS A 86 -8.86 -5.82 -8.97
C HIS A 86 -8.46 -7.30 -9.04
N GLY A 87 -7.18 -7.59 -9.32
CA GLY A 87 -6.66 -8.96 -9.40
C GLY A 87 -6.50 -9.72 -8.08
N PHE A 88 -6.88 -9.13 -6.95
CA PHE A 88 -6.65 -9.67 -5.59
C PHE A 88 -7.92 -10.06 -4.85
N MET A 89 -9.04 -10.12 -5.58
CA MET A 89 -10.31 -10.63 -5.11
C MET A 89 -10.46 -12.06 -5.63
N PHE A 90 -10.51 -13.03 -4.73
CA PHE A 90 -10.58 -14.46 -5.05
C PHE A 90 -11.94 -15.03 -4.66
N ILE A 91 -12.44 -15.97 -5.45
CA ILE A 91 -13.73 -16.62 -5.23
C ILE A 91 -13.57 -18.13 -5.16
N ASN A 92 -14.48 -18.78 -4.45
CA ASN A 92 -14.68 -20.21 -4.60
C ASN A 92 -15.57 -20.47 -5.84
N THR A 93 -15.06 -21.21 -6.81
CA THR A 93 -15.71 -21.45 -8.11
C THR A 93 -17.01 -22.26 -8.00
N THR A 94 -17.22 -22.96 -6.88
CA THR A 94 -18.43 -23.75 -6.62
C THR A 94 -19.61 -22.91 -6.10
N LYS A 95 -19.39 -21.63 -5.78
CA LYS A 95 -20.40 -20.76 -5.12
C LYS A 95 -21.30 -19.97 -6.07
N GLY A 96 -21.08 -20.12 -7.37
CA GLY A 96 -21.88 -19.47 -8.42
C GLY A 96 -21.63 -17.96 -8.56
N ILE A 97 -20.50 -17.44 -8.05
CA ILE A 97 -20.12 -16.03 -8.16
C ILE A 97 -19.48 -15.79 -9.54
N LYS A 98 -20.02 -14.83 -10.30
CA LYS A 98 -19.54 -14.50 -11.66
C LYS A 98 -19.16 -13.04 -11.85
N LYS A 99 -19.70 -12.15 -11.02
CA LYS A 99 -19.43 -10.70 -11.06
C LYS A 99 -19.40 -10.13 -9.64
N PRO A 100 -18.79 -8.94 -9.42
CA PRO A 100 -18.72 -8.33 -8.10
C PRO A 100 -20.05 -8.20 -7.36
N ALA A 101 -21.14 -7.84 -8.06
CA ALA A 101 -22.48 -7.73 -7.47
C ALA A 101 -23.02 -9.02 -6.83
N ASP A 102 -22.49 -10.19 -7.22
CA ASP A 102 -22.90 -11.48 -6.65
C ASP A 102 -22.33 -11.70 -5.23
N LEU A 103 -21.44 -10.82 -4.75
CA LEU A 103 -20.93 -10.81 -3.39
C LEU A 103 -21.95 -10.30 -2.36
N ILE A 104 -23.02 -9.65 -2.80
CA ILE A 104 -24.10 -9.20 -1.90
C ILE A 104 -24.70 -10.42 -1.19
N GLY A 105 -24.71 -10.37 0.14
CA GLY A 105 -25.18 -11.44 1.03
C GLY A 105 -24.22 -12.63 1.17
N ARG A 106 -22.98 -12.53 0.68
CA ARG A 106 -21.99 -13.62 0.72
C ARG A 106 -21.05 -13.52 1.92
N LYS A 107 -20.41 -14.65 2.23
CA LYS A 107 -19.35 -14.74 3.24
C LYS A 107 -18.00 -14.42 2.61
N VAL A 108 -17.36 -13.34 3.05
CA VAL A 108 -16.10 -12.86 2.49
C VAL A 108 -15.03 -12.75 3.56
N GLY A 109 -13.90 -13.43 3.35
CA GLY A 109 -12.75 -13.38 4.24
C GLY A 109 -11.76 -12.29 3.92
N VAL A 110 -11.12 -11.76 4.95
CA VAL A 110 -9.98 -10.84 4.90
C VAL A 110 -9.00 -11.21 6.00
N LYS A 111 -7.71 -10.93 5.84
CA LYS A 111 -6.80 -11.05 7.00
C LYS A 111 -7.18 -10.06 8.08
N THR A 112 -7.35 -8.80 7.69
CA THR A 112 -7.84 -7.71 8.54
C THR A 112 -8.52 -6.69 7.64
N LEU A 113 -9.52 -5.98 8.16
CA LEU A 113 -10.16 -4.88 7.45
C LEU A 113 -9.22 -3.66 7.28
N MET A 114 -8.15 -3.57 8.07
CA MET A 114 -7.34 -2.36 8.16
C MET A 114 -6.29 -2.22 7.06
N THR A 115 -5.83 -3.31 6.43
CA THR A 115 -4.76 -3.19 5.42
C THR A 115 -5.21 -2.31 4.24
N THR A 116 -4.31 -1.45 3.73
CA THR A 116 -4.62 -0.56 2.60
C THR A 116 -5.14 -1.32 1.37
N ALA A 117 -4.61 -2.52 1.12
CA ALA A 117 -5.06 -3.36 0.01
C ALA A 117 -6.55 -3.72 0.13
N VAL A 118 -6.98 -4.19 1.30
CA VAL A 118 -8.37 -4.58 1.54
C VAL A 118 -9.27 -3.36 1.60
N LEU A 119 -8.80 -2.23 2.16
CA LEU A 119 -9.53 -0.95 2.11
C LEU A 119 -9.81 -0.52 0.66
N TRP A 120 -8.80 -0.53 -0.21
CA TRP A 120 -8.98 -0.24 -1.64
C TRP A 120 -9.94 -1.20 -2.31
N MET A 121 -9.85 -2.51 -2.06
CA MET A 121 -10.78 -3.48 -2.65
C MET A 121 -12.22 -3.22 -2.23
N ARG A 122 -12.47 -2.91 -0.94
CA ARG A 122 -13.81 -2.57 -0.47
C ARG A 122 -14.32 -1.24 -1.04
N GLY A 123 -13.43 -0.25 -1.19
CA GLY A 123 -13.75 1.01 -1.88
C GLY A 123 -14.13 0.80 -3.35
N LEU A 124 -13.36 -0.01 -4.08
CA LEU A 124 -13.66 -0.39 -5.46
C LEU A 124 -15.02 -1.12 -5.54
N LEU A 125 -15.25 -2.10 -4.67
CA LEU A 125 -16.52 -2.82 -4.61
C LEU A 125 -17.70 -1.87 -4.40
N ALA A 126 -17.60 -0.92 -3.48
CA ALA A 126 -18.66 0.03 -3.21
C ALA A 126 -18.88 1.02 -4.37
N HIS A 127 -17.82 1.67 -4.85
CA HIS A 127 -17.92 2.83 -5.75
C HIS A 127 -17.89 2.48 -7.23
N GLU A 128 -17.19 1.42 -7.63
CA GLU A 128 -17.09 0.99 -9.03
C GLU A 128 -18.08 -0.13 -9.37
N TYR A 129 -18.47 -0.93 -8.37
CA TYR A 129 -19.30 -2.11 -8.60
C TYR A 129 -20.64 -2.13 -7.83
N ASN A 130 -20.97 -1.06 -7.09
CA ASN A 130 -22.21 -0.92 -6.33
C ASN A 130 -22.46 -2.07 -5.33
N VAL A 131 -21.40 -2.50 -4.64
CA VAL A 131 -21.44 -3.53 -3.59
C VAL A 131 -21.14 -2.86 -2.24
N PRO A 132 -22.17 -2.44 -1.47
CA PRO A 132 -21.97 -1.75 -0.20
C PRO A 132 -21.26 -2.63 0.82
N LEU A 133 -20.46 -2.02 1.71
CA LEU A 133 -19.72 -2.72 2.76
C LEU A 133 -20.65 -3.59 3.64
N GLN A 134 -21.82 -3.06 4.02
CA GLN A 134 -22.82 -3.70 4.89
C GLN A 134 -23.58 -4.85 4.20
N SER A 135 -23.48 -4.96 2.88
CA SER A 135 -24.16 -6.00 2.12
C SER A 135 -23.46 -7.36 2.24
N ILE A 136 -22.24 -7.42 2.76
CA ILE A 136 -21.39 -8.61 2.87
C ILE A 136 -21.31 -9.08 4.32
N GLU A 137 -21.21 -10.40 4.53
CA GLU A 137 -20.81 -11.01 5.81
C GLU A 137 -19.29 -11.18 5.85
N TRP A 138 -18.61 -10.38 6.67
CA TRP A 138 -17.15 -10.33 6.75
C TRP A 138 -16.58 -11.27 7.80
N PHE A 139 -15.46 -11.91 7.45
CA PHE A 139 -14.68 -12.76 8.35
C PHE A 139 -13.23 -12.26 8.39
N SER A 140 -12.68 -11.99 9.58
CA SER A 140 -11.31 -11.53 9.75
C SER A 140 -10.41 -12.56 10.45
N GLU A 141 -9.23 -12.80 9.89
CA GLU A 141 -8.23 -13.74 10.43
C GLU A 141 -7.47 -13.20 11.65
N ILE A 142 -7.15 -11.90 11.64
CA ILE A 142 -6.36 -11.25 12.68
C ILE A 142 -6.96 -9.89 13.08
N ASN A 143 -6.61 -9.46 14.29
CA ASN A 143 -6.98 -8.16 14.83
C ASN A 143 -6.33 -7.00 14.05
N ASN A 144 -6.95 -5.83 14.14
CA ASN A 144 -6.43 -4.60 13.55
C ASN A 144 -5.17 -4.11 14.29
N ASP A 145 -4.23 -3.50 13.55
CA ASP A 145 -3.01 -2.92 14.12
C ASP A 145 -3.31 -1.75 15.06
N VAL A 146 -4.33 -0.96 14.72
CA VAL A 146 -4.80 0.24 15.44
C VAL A 146 -6.26 0.03 15.85
N ASP A 147 -6.65 0.53 17.02
CA ASP A 147 -8.04 0.49 17.46
C ASP A 147 -8.90 1.46 16.65
N VAL A 148 -9.99 0.95 16.07
CA VAL A 148 -10.92 1.70 15.21
C VAL A 148 -12.37 1.43 15.61
N SER A 149 -13.23 2.43 15.40
CA SER A 149 -14.67 2.33 15.66
C SER A 149 -15.42 1.98 14.39
N LEU A 150 -15.48 0.69 14.07
CA LEU A 150 -16.19 0.20 12.88
C LEU A 150 -17.71 0.50 12.97
N PRO A 151 -18.40 0.63 11.81
CA PRO A 151 -19.85 0.83 11.78
C PRO A 151 -20.59 -0.27 12.55
N LYS A 152 -21.55 0.09 13.41
CA LYS A 152 -22.28 -0.85 14.28
C LYS A 152 -23.12 -1.88 13.52
N ASP A 153 -23.50 -1.55 12.30
CA ASP A 153 -24.28 -2.39 11.38
C ASP A 153 -23.38 -3.29 10.50
N LEU A 154 -22.06 -3.22 10.66
CA LEU A 154 -21.14 -4.09 9.95
C LEU A 154 -21.22 -5.53 10.49
N LYS A 155 -21.53 -6.47 9.61
CA LYS A 155 -21.49 -7.91 9.92
C LYS A 155 -20.05 -8.40 9.84
N LEU A 156 -19.33 -8.35 10.96
CA LEU A 156 -17.94 -8.82 11.06
C LEU A 156 -17.83 -9.93 12.12
N THR A 157 -17.22 -11.04 11.74
CA THR A 157 -16.90 -12.15 12.64
C THR A 157 -15.39 -12.38 12.67
N GLU A 158 -14.80 -12.38 13.86
CA GLU A 158 -13.41 -12.81 14.06
C GLU A 158 -13.34 -14.33 13.96
N MET A 159 -12.38 -14.82 13.17
CA MET A 159 -12.18 -16.25 12.95
C MET A 159 -11.38 -16.89 14.09
N PRO A 160 -11.58 -18.20 14.36
CA PRO A 160 -10.70 -18.96 15.24
C PRO A 160 -9.24 -18.97 14.75
N ASP A 161 -8.29 -18.95 15.70
CA ASP A 161 -6.84 -18.91 15.42
C ASP A 161 -6.30 -20.11 14.62
N ASP A 162 -7.04 -21.22 14.59
CA ASP A 162 -6.67 -22.46 13.86
C ASP A 162 -7.14 -22.47 12.40
N LYS A 163 -7.85 -21.42 11.94
CA LYS A 163 -8.32 -21.29 10.56
C LYS A 163 -7.59 -20.16 9.81
N SER A 164 -7.48 -20.32 8.50
CA SER A 164 -6.99 -19.28 7.59
C SER A 164 -8.04 -18.94 6.53
N VAL A 165 -8.11 -17.68 6.09
CA VAL A 165 -9.07 -17.30 5.04
C VAL A 165 -8.81 -18.05 3.74
N GLU A 166 -7.54 -18.39 3.46
CA GLU A 166 -7.15 -19.12 2.26
C GLU A 166 -7.68 -20.56 2.25
N SER A 167 -7.56 -21.29 3.37
CA SER A 167 -8.07 -22.66 3.49
C SER A 167 -9.59 -22.67 3.46
N MET A 168 -10.23 -21.78 4.21
CA MET A 168 -11.69 -21.65 4.24
C MET A 168 -12.29 -21.29 2.88
N LEU A 169 -11.57 -20.49 2.07
CA LEU A 169 -11.98 -20.24 0.68
C LEU A 169 -11.94 -21.53 -0.14
N ALA A 170 -10.82 -22.27 -0.10
CA ALA A 170 -10.66 -23.49 -0.90
C ALA A 170 -11.68 -24.59 -0.49
N GLU A 171 -11.99 -24.67 0.79
CA GLU A 171 -12.98 -25.60 1.37
C GLU A 171 -14.43 -25.16 1.16
N GLY A 172 -14.64 -23.90 0.76
CA GLY A 172 -15.98 -23.35 0.51
C GLY A 172 -16.72 -22.97 1.79
N GLU A 173 -16.03 -22.80 2.91
CA GLU A 173 -16.58 -22.17 4.10
C GLU A 173 -16.79 -20.66 3.89
N LEU A 174 -15.88 -20.04 3.13
CA LEU A 174 -15.99 -18.68 2.60
C LEU A 174 -16.30 -18.72 1.10
N ASP A 175 -17.10 -17.77 0.64
CA ASP A 175 -17.46 -17.69 -0.77
C ASP A 175 -16.44 -16.86 -1.58
N ALA A 176 -15.81 -15.88 -0.93
CA ALA A 176 -14.74 -15.07 -1.50
C ALA A 176 -13.71 -14.63 -0.45
N VAL A 177 -12.54 -14.20 -0.90
CA VAL A 177 -11.50 -13.58 -0.07
C VAL A 177 -10.92 -12.36 -0.77
N LEU A 178 -10.77 -11.26 -0.02
CA LEU A 178 -9.97 -10.11 -0.44
C LEU A 178 -8.62 -10.18 0.25
N HIS A 179 -7.54 -10.37 -0.52
CA HIS A 179 -6.21 -10.63 0.05
C HIS A 179 -5.15 -9.59 -0.41
N SER A 180 -4.16 -9.28 0.42
CA SER A 180 -3.07 -8.36 0.06
C SER A 180 -2.11 -8.92 -0.99
N ASP A 181 -2.04 -10.26 -1.06
CA ASP A 181 -1.09 -11.04 -1.84
C ASP A 181 -1.81 -12.11 -2.68
N LEU A 182 -1.07 -12.77 -3.58
CA LEU A 182 -1.57 -13.99 -4.21
C LEU A 182 -1.68 -15.09 -3.16
N ILE A 183 -2.82 -15.77 -3.12
CA ILE A 183 -3.10 -16.82 -2.13
C ILE A 183 -2.54 -18.17 -2.60
N LYS A 184 -2.13 -19.02 -1.64
CA LYS A 184 -1.53 -20.33 -1.89
C LYS A 184 -2.41 -21.23 -2.76
N PRO A 185 -3.75 -21.35 -2.54
CA PRO A 185 -4.59 -22.18 -3.41
C PRO A 185 -4.59 -21.72 -4.87
N PHE A 186 -4.55 -20.41 -5.10
CA PHE A 186 -4.47 -19.83 -6.45
C PHE A 186 -3.13 -20.16 -7.13
N LEU A 187 -2.02 -20.01 -6.41
CA LEU A 187 -0.68 -20.36 -6.91
C LEU A 187 -0.54 -21.87 -7.18
N ALA A 188 -1.16 -22.69 -6.35
CA ALA A 188 -1.24 -24.14 -6.52
C ALA A 188 -2.20 -24.57 -7.65
N LYS A 189 -2.89 -23.63 -8.29
CA LYS A 189 -3.90 -23.87 -9.34
C LYS A 189 -5.05 -24.78 -8.86
N ASP A 190 -5.48 -24.62 -7.61
CA ASP A 190 -6.68 -25.31 -7.12
C ASP A 190 -7.89 -24.93 -7.97
N PRO A 191 -8.58 -25.88 -8.63
CA PRO A 191 -9.71 -25.58 -9.52
C PRO A 191 -10.91 -24.97 -8.79
N ARG A 192 -10.94 -25.05 -7.45
CA ARG A 192 -11.97 -24.44 -6.61
C ARG A 192 -11.74 -22.94 -6.41
N VAL A 193 -10.57 -22.40 -6.77
CA VAL A 193 -10.21 -21.01 -6.50
C VAL A 193 -9.90 -20.28 -7.80
N ALA A 194 -10.56 -19.14 -8.02
CA ALA A 194 -10.31 -18.26 -9.16
C ALA A 194 -10.31 -16.80 -8.73
N ARG A 195 -9.85 -15.92 -9.62
CA ARG A 195 -10.06 -14.48 -9.46
C ARG A 195 -11.53 -14.13 -9.75
N LEU A 196 -12.09 -13.21 -8.97
CA LEU A 196 -13.41 -12.64 -9.21
C LEU A 196 -13.49 -11.92 -10.56
N LEU A 197 -12.41 -11.24 -10.95
CA LEU A 197 -12.25 -10.53 -12.21
C LEU A 197 -11.18 -11.26 -13.04
N PRO A 198 -11.58 -12.17 -13.95
CA PRO A 198 -10.63 -12.91 -14.79
C PRO A 198 -9.74 -11.97 -15.61
N ASP A 199 -10.35 -10.98 -16.27
CA ASP A 199 -9.65 -9.92 -17.02
C ASP A 199 -9.41 -8.66 -16.16
N HIS A 200 -8.87 -8.87 -14.97
CA HIS A 200 -8.52 -7.78 -14.05
C HIS A 200 -7.62 -6.71 -14.70
N LYS A 201 -6.73 -7.04 -15.65
CA LYS A 201 -5.86 -6.05 -16.29
C LYS A 201 -6.68 -5.05 -17.10
N ALA A 202 -7.69 -5.50 -17.85
CA ALA A 202 -8.58 -4.60 -18.59
C ALA A 202 -9.38 -3.69 -17.64
N GLU A 203 -9.90 -4.23 -16.53
CA GLU A 203 -10.58 -3.47 -15.48
C GLU A 203 -9.66 -2.41 -14.85
N GLU A 204 -8.41 -2.76 -14.59
CA GLU A 204 -7.40 -1.86 -14.01
C GLU A 204 -7.05 -0.71 -14.96
N ILE A 205 -6.90 -0.99 -16.25
CA ILE A 205 -6.68 0.03 -17.28
C ILE A 205 -7.90 0.94 -17.41
N ALA A 206 -9.12 0.39 -17.41
CA ALA A 206 -10.35 1.16 -17.48
C ALA A 206 -10.49 2.08 -16.27
N TYR A 207 -10.23 1.56 -15.07
CA TYR A 207 -10.22 2.32 -13.83
C TYR A 207 -9.19 3.46 -13.88
N TYR A 208 -7.96 3.19 -14.33
CA TYR A 208 -6.94 4.23 -14.46
C TYR A 208 -7.33 5.30 -15.49
N LYS A 209 -7.85 4.92 -16.67
CA LYS A 209 -8.31 5.89 -17.67
C LYS A 209 -9.46 6.77 -17.16
N LYS A 210 -10.36 6.20 -16.35
CA LYS A 210 -11.49 6.92 -15.74
C LYS A 210 -11.04 7.87 -14.63
N THR A 211 -10.10 7.44 -13.79
CA THR A 211 -9.82 8.10 -12.50
C THR A 211 -8.44 8.76 -12.41
N GLY A 212 -7.47 8.32 -13.20
CA GLY A 212 -6.05 8.63 -13.05
C GLY A 212 -5.40 7.98 -11.81
N ILE A 213 -6.09 7.06 -11.12
CA ILE A 213 -5.63 6.50 -9.85
C ILE A 213 -4.88 5.19 -10.10
N PHE A 214 -3.56 5.20 -9.87
CA PHE A 214 -2.77 3.99 -9.59
C PHE A 214 -2.55 3.88 -8.07
N PRO A 215 -3.27 2.98 -7.36
CA PRO A 215 -3.43 3.08 -5.90
C PRO A 215 -2.13 3.08 -5.09
N ILE A 216 -2.01 4.06 -4.19
CA ILE A 216 -0.95 4.11 -3.16
C ILE A 216 -1.32 3.13 -2.04
N MET A 217 -0.40 2.23 -1.72
CA MET A 217 -0.59 1.25 -0.65
C MET A 217 0.09 1.69 0.64
N HIS A 218 1.38 2.04 0.54
CA HIS A 218 2.22 2.31 1.69
C HIS A 218 2.87 3.70 1.60
N VAL A 219 3.16 4.28 2.77
CA VAL A 219 3.89 5.55 2.95
C VAL A 219 5.19 5.27 3.72
N LEU A 220 6.15 6.20 3.66
CA LEU A 220 7.30 6.16 4.56
C LEU A 220 6.98 6.90 5.86
N GLY A 221 6.78 6.14 6.94
CA GLY A 221 6.59 6.63 8.29
C GLY A 221 7.91 6.89 9.01
N LEU A 222 7.90 7.88 9.90
CA LEU A 222 9.01 8.30 10.75
C LEU A 222 8.48 8.43 12.19
N ARG A 223 9.29 8.06 13.18
CA ARG A 223 9.00 8.44 14.57
C ARG A 223 9.06 9.95 14.71
N GLN A 224 8.07 10.54 15.37
CA GLN A 224 8.00 11.98 15.57
C GLN A 224 9.26 12.54 16.25
N ALA A 225 9.81 11.82 17.23
CA ALA A 225 11.04 12.21 17.94
C ALA A 225 12.26 12.39 17.02
N VAL A 226 12.38 11.58 15.95
CA VAL A 226 13.49 11.71 14.97
C VAL A 226 13.39 13.04 14.23
N VAL A 227 12.18 13.43 13.86
CA VAL A 227 11.92 14.66 13.10
C VAL A 227 12.07 15.89 13.98
N GLU A 228 11.63 15.82 15.23
CA GLU A 228 11.81 16.90 16.23
C GLU A 228 13.29 17.14 16.51
N GLN A 229 14.09 16.07 16.62
CA GLN A 229 15.52 16.18 16.87
C GLN A 229 16.32 16.58 15.62
N TYR A 230 15.91 16.09 14.45
CA TYR A 230 16.63 16.30 13.18
C TYR A 230 15.66 16.70 12.04
N PRO A 231 15.16 17.95 12.01
CA PRO A 231 14.14 18.37 11.03
C PRO A 231 14.55 18.19 9.56
N TRP A 232 15.86 18.25 9.26
CA TRP A 232 16.41 18.09 7.93
C TRP A 232 16.34 16.65 7.38
N VAL A 233 16.09 15.65 8.25
CA VAL A 233 16.02 14.22 7.86
C VAL A 233 14.92 13.97 6.83
N ALA A 234 13.75 14.61 6.97
CA ALA A 234 12.64 14.44 6.04
C ALA A 234 13.03 14.81 4.60
N ILE A 235 13.73 15.94 4.45
CA ILE A 235 14.18 16.47 3.16
C ILE A 235 15.26 15.56 2.54
N ASN A 236 16.25 15.15 3.33
CA ASN A 236 17.37 14.36 2.82
C ASN A 236 16.96 12.93 2.48
N LEU A 237 16.06 12.33 3.27
CA LEU A 237 15.46 11.04 2.93
C LEU A 237 14.65 11.14 1.64
N PHE A 238 13.78 12.14 1.51
CA PHE A 238 12.96 12.30 0.30
C PHE A 238 13.81 12.33 -0.98
N LYS A 239 14.90 13.10 -0.96
CA LYS A 239 15.88 13.15 -2.07
C LYS A 239 16.50 11.79 -2.36
N ALA A 240 16.99 11.11 -1.31
CA ALA A 240 17.67 9.83 -1.46
C ALA A 240 16.72 8.76 -2.04
N PHE A 241 15.45 8.76 -1.63
CA PHE A 241 14.44 7.87 -2.21
C PHE A 241 14.10 8.21 -3.66
N GLU A 242 13.98 9.49 -4.02
CA GLU A 242 13.80 9.92 -5.41
C GLU A 242 14.97 9.47 -6.30
N GLU A 243 16.22 9.68 -5.83
CA GLU A 243 17.42 9.24 -6.55
C GLU A 243 17.49 7.71 -6.68
N ALA A 244 17.21 6.99 -5.59
CA ALA A 244 17.19 5.53 -5.61
C ALA A 244 16.13 4.96 -6.58
N LYS A 245 14.92 5.54 -6.59
CA LYS A 245 13.89 5.20 -7.56
C LYS A 245 14.37 5.48 -8.99
N ALA A 246 14.99 6.63 -9.25
CA ALA A 246 15.48 6.98 -10.58
C ALA A 246 16.55 5.98 -11.08
N VAL A 247 17.52 5.63 -10.23
CA VAL A 247 18.54 4.60 -10.54
C VAL A 247 17.89 3.24 -10.82
N ALA A 248 16.90 2.86 -10.02
CA ALA A 248 16.17 1.60 -10.21
C ALA A 248 15.39 1.61 -11.54
N MET A 249 14.63 2.66 -11.83
CA MET A 249 13.87 2.80 -13.07
C MET A 249 14.76 2.78 -14.31
N GLN A 250 15.94 3.38 -14.25
CA GLN A 250 16.93 3.30 -15.32
C GLN A 250 17.44 1.86 -15.50
N ARG A 251 17.74 1.16 -14.41
CA ARG A 251 18.16 -0.25 -14.46
C ARG A 251 17.07 -1.14 -15.10
N MET A 252 15.80 -0.89 -14.77
CA MET A 252 14.65 -1.63 -15.31
C MET A 252 14.47 -1.47 -16.82
N GLN A 253 15.15 -0.53 -17.49
CA GLN A 253 15.14 -0.46 -18.96
C GLN A 253 15.87 -1.63 -19.64
N ASN A 254 16.76 -2.34 -18.92
CA ASN A 254 17.52 -3.47 -19.46
C ASN A 254 16.71 -4.77 -19.35
N PRO A 255 16.20 -5.34 -20.46
CA PRO A 255 15.35 -6.54 -20.40
C PRO A 255 16.08 -7.80 -19.92
N ARG A 256 17.42 -7.79 -19.88
CA ARG A 256 18.21 -8.97 -19.48
C ARG A 256 18.19 -9.24 -17.97
N ILE A 257 17.70 -8.31 -17.15
CA ILE A 257 17.72 -8.46 -15.68
C ILE A 257 16.47 -9.18 -15.14
N VAL A 258 15.43 -9.32 -15.96
CA VAL A 258 14.18 -10.00 -15.60
C VAL A 258 13.96 -11.18 -16.55
N PRO A 259 13.78 -12.42 -16.06
CA PRO A 259 13.62 -13.60 -16.91
C PRO A 259 12.17 -13.72 -17.43
N LEU A 260 11.68 -12.70 -18.12
CA LEU A 260 10.38 -12.67 -18.79
C LEU A 260 10.58 -12.42 -20.28
N ALA A 261 10.02 -13.30 -21.12
CA ALA A 261 10.22 -13.27 -22.58
C ALA A 261 9.79 -11.95 -23.23
N TRP A 262 8.69 -11.36 -22.75
CA TRP A 262 8.10 -10.12 -23.27
C TRP A 262 8.23 -8.96 -22.26
N TYR A 263 9.33 -8.95 -21.50
CA TYR A 263 9.54 -7.93 -20.48
C TYR A 263 9.51 -6.51 -21.05
N ARG A 264 10.21 -6.28 -22.17
CA ARG A 264 10.29 -4.94 -22.79
C ARG A 264 8.94 -4.49 -23.32
N ASP A 265 8.18 -5.37 -23.96
CA ASP A 265 6.82 -5.08 -24.44
C ASP A 265 5.91 -4.70 -23.27
N ALA A 266 5.98 -5.43 -22.14
CA ALA A 266 5.21 -5.11 -20.95
C ALA A 266 5.59 -3.73 -20.36
N CYS A 267 6.88 -3.35 -20.39
CA CYS A 267 7.32 -2.02 -19.97
C CYS A 267 6.80 -0.90 -20.90
N GLU A 268 6.83 -1.09 -22.22
CA GLU A 268 6.34 -0.12 -23.21
C GLU A 268 4.82 0.06 -23.13
N GLU A 269 4.09 -1.05 -22.97
CA GLU A 269 2.65 -1.03 -22.74
C GLU A 269 2.31 -0.27 -21.46
N GLN A 270 3.03 -0.55 -20.37
CA GLN A 270 2.83 0.15 -19.11
C GLN A 270 3.10 1.64 -19.24
N GLU A 271 4.19 2.05 -19.89
CA GLU A 271 4.54 3.46 -20.11
C GLU A 271 3.48 4.17 -20.97
N THR A 272 2.94 3.49 -21.97
CA THR A 272 1.83 4.01 -22.80
C THR A 272 0.56 4.25 -21.98
N ILE A 273 0.28 3.37 -21.00
CA ILE A 273 -0.95 3.44 -20.20
C ILE A 273 -0.81 4.41 -19.02
N LEU A 274 0.30 4.31 -18.28
CA LEU A 274 0.49 4.96 -16.98
C LEU A 274 1.45 6.15 -17.03
N GLY A 275 2.14 6.36 -18.15
CA GLY A 275 3.19 7.37 -18.29
C GLY A 275 4.57 6.89 -17.83
N PRO A 276 5.57 7.78 -17.86
CA PRO A 276 6.98 7.41 -17.66
C PRO A 276 7.35 7.12 -16.19
N ASP A 277 6.63 7.69 -15.23
CA ASP A 277 6.85 7.44 -13.79
C ASP A 277 5.53 7.31 -13.01
N PRO A 278 4.87 6.15 -13.04
CA PRO A 278 3.68 5.92 -12.22
C PRO A 278 4.01 5.71 -10.73
N TRP A 279 5.30 5.68 -10.35
CA TRP A 279 5.79 5.62 -8.97
C TRP A 279 6.26 6.98 -8.46
N GLU A 280 5.76 8.08 -9.03
CA GLU A 280 6.08 9.44 -8.58
C GLU A 280 5.89 9.60 -7.05
N TYR A 281 6.86 10.24 -6.39
CA TYR A 281 6.74 10.66 -4.98
C TYR A 281 6.33 12.13 -4.89
N GLY A 282 6.01 12.59 -3.69
CA GLY A 282 5.57 13.96 -3.44
C GLY A 282 4.06 14.15 -3.54
N LEU A 283 3.60 15.33 -3.13
CA LEU A 283 2.18 15.71 -3.13
C LEU A 283 1.78 16.37 -4.46
N THR A 284 2.02 15.67 -5.58
CA THR A 284 1.53 16.06 -6.91
C THR A 284 0.01 15.94 -6.99
N ASP A 285 -0.62 16.57 -7.99
CA ASP A 285 -2.09 16.54 -8.13
C ASP A 285 -2.64 15.11 -8.23
N ASN A 286 -1.95 14.22 -8.94
CA ASN A 286 -2.30 12.80 -9.03
C ASN A 286 -2.24 12.11 -7.66
N ASN A 287 -1.18 12.36 -6.90
CA ASN A 287 -1.00 11.76 -5.58
C ASN A 287 -1.99 12.33 -4.57
N ARG A 288 -2.31 13.62 -4.64
CA ARG A 288 -3.37 14.24 -3.82
C ARG A 288 -4.71 13.56 -4.08
N LYS A 289 -5.11 13.40 -5.34
CA LYS A 289 -6.34 12.68 -5.69
C LYS A 289 -6.38 11.24 -5.16
N ASN A 290 -5.24 10.54 -5.24
CA ASN A 290 -5.08 9.18 -4.71
C ASN A 290 -5.27 9.12 -3.19
N LEU A 291 -4.60 10.03 -2.47
CA LEU A 291 -4.65 10.14 -1.01
C LEU A 291 -6.02 10.61 -0.52
N GLU A 292 -6.64 11.57 -1.18
CA GLU A 292 -8.01 12.02 -0.90
C GLU A 292 -9.02 10.89 -1.06
N THR A 293 -8.87 10.07 -2.10
CA THR A 293 -9.70 8.88 -2.30
C THR A 293 -9.49 7.87 -1.18
N LEU A 294 -8.24 7.60 -0.80
CA LEU A 294 -7.90 6.72 0.31
C LEU A 294 -8.49 7.23 1.65
N ILE A 295 -8.38 8.53 1.93
CA ILE A 295 -8.97 9.19 3.11
C ILE A 295 -10.49 9.06 3.09
N GLY A 296 -11.12 9.29 1.92
CA GLY A 296 -12.55 9.10 1.72
C GLY A 296 -13.01 7.70 2.10
N TYR A 297 -12.34 6.68 1.53
CA TYR A 297 -12.64 5.28 1.84
C TYR A 297 -12.41 4.94 3.31
N SER A 298 -11.31 5.40 3.92
CA SER A 298 -11.04 5.18 5.34
C SER A 298 -12.16 5.74 6.22
N HIS A 299 -12.63 6.97 5.94
CA HIS A 299 -13.67 7.63 6.71
C HIS A 299 -15.04 6.96 6.52
N GLU A 300 -15.43 6.68 5.27
CA GLU A 300 -16.70 6.02 4.95
C GLU A 300 -16.85 4.65 5.61
N GLN A 301 -15.73 3.95 5.81
CA GLN A 301 -15.70 2.60 6.38
C GLN A 301 -15.40 2.58 7.88
N GLY A 302 -15.36 3.75 8.54
CA GLY A 302 -15.18 3.88 9.99
C GLY A 302 -13.75 3.60 10.50
N LEU A 303 -12.74 3.65 9.64
CA LEU A 303 -11.33 3.49 10.04
C LEU A 303 -10.70 4.77 10.60
N ILE A 304 -11.24 5.94 10.24
CA ILE A 304 -10.86 7.24 10.80
C ILE A 304 -12.12 8.05 11.12
N LYS A 305 -12.05 8.90 12.16
CA LYS A 305 -13.17 9.73 12.61
C LYS A 305 -13.30 11.02 11.82
N GLN A 306 -12.17 11.57 11.34
CA GLN A 306 -12.13 12.82 10.58
C GLN A 306 -11.53 12.61 9.20
N LYS A 307 -11.82 13.51 8.27
CA LYS A 307 -11.16 13.59 6.95
C LYS A 307 -10.04 14.66 7.03
N PRO A 308 -8.79 14.29 7.37
CA PRO A 308 -7.69 15.26 7.42
C PRO A 308 -7.41 15.81 6.02
N ALA A 309 -6.87 17.03 5.94
CA ALA A 309 -6.30 17.51 4.69
C ALA A 309 -5.02 16.73 4.37
N VAL A 310 -4.72 16.53 3.09
CA VAL A 310 -3.51 15.80 2.67
C VAL A 310 -2.25 16.46 3.22
N ASP A 311 -2.20 17.79 3.26
CA ASP A 311 -1.04 18.54 3.77
C ASP A 311 -0.77 18.30 5.26
N ASP A 312 -1.80 17.95 6.05
CA ASP A 312 -1.63 17.67 7.48
C ASP A 312 -0.97 16.29 7.73
N LEU A 313 -1.06 15.39 6.76
CA LEU A 313 -0.55 14.02 6.85
C LEU A 313 0.95 13.90 6.53
N PHE A 314 1.56 14.89 5.89
CA PHE A 314 2.93 14.74 5.40
C PHE A 314 3.81 15.90 5.82
N LEU A 315 5.03 15.55 6.23
CA LEU A 315 6.06 16.54 6.52
C LEU A 315 6.42 17.30 5.24
N ASN A 316 6.73 18.58 5.41
CA ASN A 316 7.22 19.40 4.32
C ASN A 316 8.62 18.92 3.88
N VAL A 317 8.72 18.50 2.61
CA VAL A 317 9.97 18.03 1.98
C VAL A 317 10.54 19.04 0.98
N SER A 318 10.00 20.26 0.96
CA SER A 318 10.52 21.37 0.14
C SER A 318 11.86 21.86 0.66
N GLN A 319 12.73 22.28 -0.26
CA GLN A 319 14.07 22.78 0.05
C GLN A 319 14.16 24.31 0.01
N GLY A 320 13.02 25.00 0.00
CA GLY A 320 12.95 26.45 -0.21
C GLY A 320 13.08 26.83 -1.69
N ARG A 321 13.69 28.00 -1.97
CA ARG A 321 13.70 28.61 -3.32
C ARG A 321 14.57 27.83 -4.30
N LYS A 322 13.97 26.93 -5.07
CA LYS A 322 14.51 26.44 -6.35
C LYS A 322 13.87 27.18 -7.52
N ARG A 323 14.63 27.44 -8.59
CA ARG A 323 14.10 27.82 -9.91
C ARG A 323 14.41 26.69 -10.88
N GLY A 324 13.46 25.76 -11.05
CA GLY A 324 13.68 24.51 -11.78
C GLY A 324 14.35 23.43 -10.92
N SER A 325 15.22 22.61 -11.51
CA SER A 325 15.94 21.51 -10.84
C SER A 325 17.29 21.93 -10.22
N GLU A 326 17.76 23.16 -10.48
CA GLU A 326 19.10 23.62 -10.07
C GLU A 326 19.07 24.54 -8.84
N PHE A 327 20.09 24.39 -7.99
CA PHE A 327 20.43 25.41 -6.99
C PHE A 327 21.20 26.52 -7.69
N ARG A 328 20.72 27.76 -7.55
CA ARG A 328 21.51 28.95 -7.92
C ARG A 328 21.95 29.63 -6.63
N ILE A 329 23.25 29.96 -6.58
CA ILE A 329 23.84 30.80 -5.53
C ILE A 329 23.23 32.20 -5.63
#